data_AF-A0A2N6G9P7-F1
#
_entry.id   AF-A0A2N6G9P7-F1
#
_cell.length_a   1.000
_cell.length_b   1.000
_cell.length_c   1.000
_cell.angle_alpha   90.00
_cell.angle_beta   90.00
_cell.angle_gamma   90.00
#
_symmetry.space_group_name_H-M   'P 1'
#
loop_
_entity.id
_entity.type
_entity.pdbx_description
1 polymer ?
#
loop_
_entity_poly.entity_id
_entity_poly.type
_entity_poly.pdbx_seq_one_letter_code
_entity_poly.pdbx_strand_id
1 'polypeptide(L)'
;MRYLCVGCTLVLFLMSASPLLAAQSEAVPTPAQQQLDSAQNRQLRAALQYWQQLSVEQRERLRGNYQQFINLSPQEQTQLRNQLERYRQLTPKQQQQLQRRWQYFRNLSAEDQQRLRLAYRKMQSLPPDSRKQLREQLRLLRELPQGERQTYREQLRQQFFNGTTSGNSFSSGGGYGTHSGISRPSNGSNGAGGHGK
;
A
#
# COMPACT_ATOMS: atom_id res chain seq x y z
N MET A 1 -7.69 -77.68 1.59
CA MET A 1 -8.37 -78.89 1.06
C MET A 1 -9.79 -78.90 1.60
N ARG A 2 -10.81 -78.76 0.72
CA ARG A 2 -12.26 -78.99 0.98
C ARG A 2 -12.90 -78.01 1.99
N TYR A 3 -14.07 -77.41 1.77
CA TYR A 3 -15.22 -77.77 0.92
C TYR A 3 -15.68 -76.65 -0.02
N LEU A 4 -16.48 -77.01 -1.03
CA LEU A 4 -17.01 -76.15 -2.10
C LEU A 4 -18.47 -76.56 -2.38
N CYS A 5 -19.39 -75.61 -2.61
CA CYS A 5 -20.75 -75.79 -3.20
C CYS A 5 -21.75 -76.73 -2.43
N VAL A 6 -23.11 -76.69 -2.49
CA VAL A 6 -24.22 -75.93 -3.15
C VAL A 6 -25.33 -75.77 -2.06
N GLY A 7 -26.31 -74.85 -2.01
CA GLY A 7 -26.71 -73.69 -2.83
C GLY A 7 -28.19 -73.30 -2.59
N CYS A 8 -28.95 -73.02 -3.67
CA CYS A 8 -30.42 -72.91 -3.85
C CYS A 8 -31.37 -73.46 -2.74
N THR A 9 -32.51 -72.84 -2.38
CA THR A 9 -33.32 -71.75 -3.00
C THR A 9 -34.41 -71.22 -2.04
N LEU A 10 -34.90 -69.99 -2.28
CA LEU A 10 -36.27 -69.47 -1.99
C LEU A 10 -36.93 -69.73 -0.61
N VAL A 11 -37.02 -68.68 0.22
CA VAL A 11 -38.30 -67.99 0.52
C VAL A 11 -38.02 -66.49 0.63
N LEU A 12 -38.91 -65.66 0.06
CA LEU A 12 -38.86 -64.20 0.11
C LEU A 12 -39.12 -63.68 1.53
N PHE A 13 -38.24 -62.82 2.05
CA PHE A 13 -38.57 -61.96 3.20
C PHE A 13 -38.37 -60.48 2.86
N LEU A 14 -39.49 -59.85 2.50
CA LEU A 14 -39.90 -58.48 2.79
C LEU A 14 -38.84 -57.36 2.77
N MET A 15 -38.96 -56.53 1.73
CA MET A 15 -39.05 -55.05 1.74
C MET A 15 -38.25 -54.21 2.76
N SER A 16 -37.77 -53.08 2.22
CA SER A 16 -37.41 -51.82 2.90
C SER A 16 -36.06 -51.73 3.61
N ALA A 17 -35.01 -51.76 2.79
CA ALA A 17 -33.96 -50.74 2.90
C ALA A 17 -33.99 -49.91 1.62
N SER A 18 -34.95 -48.98 1.52
CA SER A 18 -35.03 -48.04 0.40
C SER A 18 -33.67 -47.36 0.21
N PRO A 19 -33.18 -47.14 -1.02
CA PRO A 19 -32.13 -46.17 -1.22
C PRO A 19 -32.74 -44.83 -0.80
N LEU A 20 -32.37 -44.34 0.38
CA LEU A 20 -32.62 -42.96 0.72
C LEU A 20 -31.74 -42.17 -0.23
N LEU A 21 -32.33 -41.84 -1.38
CA LEU A 21 -31.93 -40.73 -2.20
C LEU A 21 -32.08 -39.53 -1.27
N ALA A 22 -31.01 -39.24 -0.53
CA ALA A 22 -30.83 -37.98 0.14
C ALA A 22 -30.77 -36.97 -0.99
N ALA A 23 -31.96 -36.50 -1.39
CA ALA A 23 -32.13 -35.31 -2.17
C ALA A 23 -31.36 -34.26 -1.38
N GLN A 24 -30.16 -33.95 -1.85
CA GLN A 24 -29.38 -32.85 -1.35
C GLN A 24 -30.32 -31.66 -1.51
N SER A 25 -30.81 -31.14 -0.39
CA SER A 25 -31.67 -29.99 -0.42
C SER A 25 -30.81 -28.85 -0.95
N GLU A 26 -30.93 -28.59 -2.25
CA GLU A 26 -30.55 -27.32 -2.84
C GLU A 26 -31.44 -26.28 -2.17
N ALA A 27 -30.98 -25.84 -0.99
CA ALA A 27 -31.62 -24.80 -0.21
C ALA A 27 -31.60 -23.57 -1.12
N VAL A 28 -32.76 -23.28 -1.72
CA VAL A 28 -32.92 -22.21 -2.70
C VAL A 28 -32.29 -20.97 -2.10
N PRO A 29 -31.18 -20.46 -2.68
CA PRO A 29 -30.41 -19.42 -2.03
C PRO A 29 -31.33 -18.23 -1.82
N THR A 30 -31.37 -17.73 -0.59
CA THR A 30 -32.25 -16.62 -0.22
C THR A 30 -32.01 -15.43 -1.16
N PRO A 31 -33.00 -14.55 -1.37
CA PRO A 31 -32.82 -13.38 -2.24
C PRO A 31 -31.57 -12.55 -1.89
N ALA A 32 -31.18 -12.50 -0.60
CA ALA A 32 -29.95 -11.87 -0.14
C ALA A 32 -28.67 -12.59 -0.64
N GLN A 33 -28.64 -13.92 -0.61
CA GLN A 33 -27.53 -14.72 -1.17
C GLN A 33 -27.44 -14.54 -2.68
N GLN A 34 -28.56 -14.67 -3.41
CA GLN A 34 -28.60 -14.45 -4.87
C GLN A 34 -28.12 -13.05 -5.26
N GLN A 35 -28.51 -12.01 -4.51
CA GLN A 35 -28.04 -10.65 -4.72
C GLN A 35 -26.53 -10.52 -4.48
N LEU A 36 -26.01 -11.10 -3.39
CA LEU A 36 -24.58 -11.10 -3.07
C LEU A 36 -23.77 -11.82 -4.15
N ASP A 37 -24.20 -13.01 -4.58
CA ASP A 37 -23.57 -13.78 -5.65
C ASP A 37 -23.58 -13.01 -6.98
N SER A 38 -24.68 -12.33 -7.31
CA SER A 38 -24.75 -11.46 -8.48
C SER A 38 -23.75 -10.30 -8.40
N ALA A 39 -23.52 -9.74 -7.21
CA ALA A 39 -22.60 -8.63 -6.99
C ALA A 39 -21.13 -9.09 -7.06
N GLN A 40 -20.80 -10.21 -6.43
CA GLN A 40 -19.48 -10.85 -6.54
C GLN A 40 -19.16 -11.21 -7.99
N ASN A 41 -20.11 -11.80 -8.72
CA ASN A 41 -19.95 -12.11 -10.15
C ASN A 41 -19.72 -10.85 -11.00
N ARG A 42 -20.39 -9.72 -10.71
CA ARG A 42 -20.11 -8.44 -11.39
C ARG A 42 -18.68 -7.95 -11.10
N GLN A 43 -18.22 -8.02 -9.85
CA GLN A 43 -16.86 -7.62 -9.47
C GLN A 43 -15.80 -8.51 -10.13
N LEU A 44 -15.99 -9.83 -10.15
CA LEU A 44 -15.10 -10.79 -10.80
C LEU A 44 -15.00 -10.52 -12.31
N ARG A 45 -16.13 -10.32 -12.99
CA ARG A 45 -16.14 -9.97 -14.43
C ARG A 45 -15.38 -8.67 -14.72
N ALA A 46 -15.59 -7.62 -13.91
CA ALA A 46 -14.86 -6.36 -14.06
C ALA A 46 -13.35 -6.53 -13.81
N ALA A 47 -12.95 -7.32 -12.81
CA ALA A 47 -11.55 -7.64 -12.53
C ALA A 47 -10.89 -8.45 -13.66
N LEU A 48 -11.62 -9.39 -14.27
CA LEU A 48 -11.16 -10.15 -15.43
C LEU A 48 -10.99 -9.27 -16.68
N GLN A 49 -11.95 -8.38 -16.96
CA GLN A 49 -11.84 -7.40 -18.04
C GLN A 49 -10.64 -6.47 -17.85
N TYR A 50 -10.45 -5.94 -16.63
CA TYR A 50 -9.26 -5.15 -16.30
C TYR A 50 -7.98 -5.95 -16.50
N TRP A 51 -7.92 -7.20 -16.03
CA TRP A 51 -6.75 -8.08 -16.20
C TRP A 51 -6.42 -8.35 -17.68
N GLN A 52 -7.42 -8.52 -18.54
CA GLN A 52 -7.23 -8.70 -19.98
C GLN A 52 -6.69 -7.44 -20.68
N GLN A 53 -7.01 -6.25 -20.17
CA GLN A 53 -6.52 -4.97 -20.69
C GLN A 53 -5.06 -4.67 -20.30
N LEU A 54 -4.49 -5.39 -19.34
CA LEU A 54 -3.12 -5.18 -18.88
C LEU A 54 -2.08 -5.76 -19.85
N SER A 55 -1.01 -4.99 -20.06
CA SER A 55 0.18 -5.47 -20.77
C SER A 55 0.80 -6.68 -20.05
N VAL A 56 1.61 -7.47 -20.76
CA VAL A 56 2.30 -8.63 -20.18
C VAL A 56 3.16 -8.20 -18.98
N GLU A 57 3.91 -7.11 -19.12
CA GLU A 57 4.73 -6.56 -18.04
C GLU A 57 3.90 -6.13 -16.81
N GLN A 58 2.72 -5.52 -17.03
CA GLN A 58 1.81 -5.15 -15.93
C GLN A 58 1.26 -6.39 -15.22
N ARG A 59 0.90 -7.45 -15.96
CA ARG A 59 0.44 -8.72 -15.39
C ARG A 59 1.54 -9.42 -14.59
N GLU A 60 2.78 -9.46 -15.07
CA GLU A 60 3.90 -10.02 -14.31
C GLU A 60 4.21 -9.22 -13.04
N ARG A 61 4.17 -7.88 -13.10
CA ARG A 61 4.31 -7.03 -11.90
C ARG A 61 3.21 -7.31 -10.86
N LEU A 62 1.96 -7.49 -11.29
CA LEU A 62 0.88 -7.86 -10.37
C LEU A 62 1.04 -9.28 -9.81
N ARG A 63 1.47 -10.25 -10.61
CA ARG A 63 1.76 -11.62 -10.16
C ARG A 63 2.87 -11.62 -9.10
N GLY A 64 3.97 -10.90 -9.33
CA GLY A 64 5.06 -10.77 -8.36
C GLY A 64 4.62 -10.10 -7.06
N ASN A 65 3.83 -9.02 -7.13
CA ASN A 65 3.25 -8.38 -5.94
C ASN A 65 2.32 -9.33 -5.16
N TYR A 66 1.53 -10.16 -5.87
CA TYR A 66 0.64 -11.15 -5.26
C TYR A 66 1.43 -12.29 -4.59
N GLN A 67 2.47 -12.80 -5.24
CA GLN A 67 3.39 -13.79 -4.66
C GLN A 67 4.06 -13.26 -3.38
N GLN A 68 4.51 -12.00 -3.39
CA GLN A 68 5.01 -11.36 -2.16
C GLN A 68 3.94 -11.29 -1.07
N PHE A 69 2.70 -10.91 -1.42
CA PHE A 69 1.59 -10.80 -0.47
C PHE A 69 1.21 -12.12 0.19
N ILE A 70 1.10 -13.23 -0.56
CA ILE A 70 0.76 -14.54 0.02
C ILE A 70 1.88 -15.10 0.92
N ASN A 71 3.13 -14.68 0.68
CA ASN A 71 4.28 -15.04 1.50
C ASN A 71 4.42 -14.20 2.79
N LEU A 72 3.60 -13.15 2.97
CA LEU A 72 3.55 -12.39 4.22
C LEU A 72 2.83 -13.17 5.32
N SER A 73 3.18 -12.92 6.59
CA SER A 73 2.44 -13.48 7.72
C SER A 73 0.97 -13.04 7.73
N PRO A 74 0.04 -13.81 8.34
CA PRO A 74 -1.38 -13.44 8.41
C PRO A 74 -1.63 -12.06 9.04
N GLN A 75 -0.77 -11.63 9.97
CA GLN A 75 -0.81 -10.31 10.60
C GLN A 75 -0.44 -9.20 9.59
N GLU A 76 0.68 -9.35 8.87
CA GLU A 76 1.12 -8.39 7.85
C GLU A 76 0.13 -8.29 6.69
N GLN A 77 -0.41 -9.42 6.21
CA GLN A 77 -1.46 -9.42 5.20
C GLN A 77 -2.68 -8.61 5.65
N THR A 78 -3.09 -8.76 6.91
CA THR A 78 -4.23 -8.03 7.49
C THR A 78 -3.91 -6.54 7.66
N GLN A 79 -2.70 -6.19 8.08
CA GLN A 79 -2.25 -4.79 8.11
C GLN A 79 -2.27 -4.16 6.71
N LEU A 80 -1.87 -4.90 5.66
CA LEU A 80 -1.86 -4.41 4.29
C LEU A 80 -3.27 -4.28 3.70
N ARG A 81 -4.18 -5.23 3.99
CA ARG A 81 -5.63 -5.12 3.67
C ARG A 81 -6.22 -3.84 4.28
N ASN A 82 -6.00 -3.60 5.57
CA ASN A 82 -6.46 -2.41 6.28
C ASN A 82 -5.84 -1.10 5.72
N GLN A 83 -4.60 -1.14 5.20
CA GLN A 83 -3.99 -0.01 4.50
C GLN A 83 -4.64 0.25 3.14
N LEU A 84 -4.95 -0.80 2.37
CA LEU A 84 -5.61 -0.72 1.08
C LEU A 84 -7.04 -0.19 1.19
N GLU A 85 -7.80 -0.61 2.20
CA GLU A 85 -9.15 -0.09 2.47
C GLU A 85 -9.14 1.41 2.77
N ARG A 86 -8.24 1.85 3.68
CA ARG A 86 -8.04 3.28 3.95
C ARG A 86 -7.62 4.06 2.70
N TYR A 87 -6.79 3.46 1.83
CA TYR A 87 -6.41 4.08 0.56
C TYR A 87 -7.62 4.22 -0.39
N ARG A 88 -8.47 3.19 -0.51
CA ARG A 88 -9.69 3.22 -1.33
C ARG A 88 -10.70 4.28 -0.87
N GLN A 89 -10.72 4.58 0.43
CA GLN A 89 -11.56 5.64 1.02
C GLN A 89 -11.02 7.07 0.79
N LEU A 90 -9.78 7.23 0.31
CA LEU A 90 -9.23 8.55 -0.01
C LEU A 90 -9.89 9.12 -1.27
N THR A 91 -10.15 10.43 -1.27
CA THR A 91 -10.58 11.18 -2.47
C THR A 91 -9.53 11.10 -3.59
N PRO A 92 -9.91 11.22 -4.87
CA PRO A 92 -8.96 11.20 -5.98
C PRO A 92 -7.79 12.20 -5.83
N LYS A 93 -8.05 13.39 -5.29
CA LYS A 93 -7.03 14.42 -4.98
C LYS A 93 -6.01 13.95 -3.93
N GLN A 94 -6.48 13.28 -2.87
CA GLN A 94 -5.62 12.72 -1.82
C GLN A 94 -4.82 11.52 -2.34
N GLN A 95 -5.43 10.64 -3.14
CA GLN A 95 -4.74 9.53 -3.81
C GLN A 95 -3.62 10.04 -4.71
N GLN A 96 -3.89 11.02 -5.56
CA GLN A 96 -2.90 11.65 -6.44
C GLN A 96 -1.78 12.34 -5.66
N GLN A 97 -2.08 12.99 -4.53
CA GLN A 97 -1.06 13.56 -3.65
C GLN A 97 -0.16 12.48 -3.02
N LEU A 98 -0.73 11.34 -2.62
CA LEU A 98 0.04 10.22 -2.08
C LEU A 98 0.92 9.56 -3.16
N GLN A 99 0.41 9.40 -4.39
CA GLN A 99 1.18 8.91 -5.53
C GLN A 99 2.39 9.81 -5.83
N ARG A 100 2.22 11.14 -5.88
CA ARG A 100 3.34 12.09 -6.05
C ARG A 100 4.39 11.97 -4.94
N ARG A 101 3.96 11.87 -3.68
CA ARG A 101 4.87 11.68 -2.53
C ARG A 101 5.62 10.35 -2.60
N TRP A 102 4.98 9.30 -3.09
CA TRP A 102 5.57 7.98 -3.27
C TRP A 102 6.57 7.93 -4.41
N GLN A 103 6.26 8.56 -5.56
CA GLN A 103 7.20 8.74 -6.67
C GLN A 103 8.44 9.52 -6.24
N TYR A 104 8.25 10.66 -5.56
CA TYR A 104 9.36 11.42 -4.98
C TYR A 104 10.23 10.55 -4.07
N PHE A 105 9.63 9.80 -3.13
CA PHE A 105 10.36 8.91 -2.23
C PHE A 105 11.14 7.80 -2.96
N ARG A 106 10.57 7.18 -4.01
CA ARG A 106 11.27 6.15 -4.80
C ARG A 106 12.47 6.70 -5.57
N ASN A 107 12.40 7.97 -5.98
CA ASN A 107 13.46 8.65 -6.73
C ASN A 107 14.58 9.22 -5.82
N LEU A 108 14.43 9.15 -4.50
CA LEU A 108 15.51 9.49 -3.56
C LEU A 108 16.62 8.44 -3.57
N SER A 109 17.84 8.88 -3.24
CA SER A 109 18.98 7.99 -2.99
C SER A 109 18.66 6.95 -1.92
N ALA A 110 19.35 5.80 -1.93
CA ALA A 110 19.16 4.77 -0.92
C ALA A 110 19.41 5.31 0.51
N GLU A 111 20.43 6.16 0.69
CA GLU A 111 20.73 6.82 1.96
C GLU A 111 19.56 7.72 2.42
N ASP A 112 19.04 8.56 1.53
CA ASP A 112 17.92 9.45 1.85
C ASP A 112 16.64 8.68 2.16
N GLN A 113 16.35 7.60 1.43
CA GLN A 113 15.25 6.72 1.77
C GLN A 113 15.40 6.14 3.19
N GLN A 114 16.60 5.73 3.59
CA GLN A 114 16.84 5.25 4.96
C GLN A 114 16.73 6.36 6.00
N ARG A 115 17.28 7.56 5.70
CA ARG A 115 17.16 8.78 6.52
C ARG A 115 15.68 9.11 6.80
N LEU A 116 14.83 9.10 5.78
CA LEU A 116 13.39 9.33 5.89
C LEU A 116 12.67 8.20 6.65
N ARG A 117 13.02 6.92 6.43
CA ARG A 117 12.48 5.78 7.20
C ARG A 117 12.84 5.87 8.69
N LEU A 118 14.07 6.26 9.03
CA LEU A 118 14.52 6.48 10.41
C LEU A 118 13.78 7.65 11.06
N ALA A 119 13.68 8.79 10.37
CA ALA A 119 12.91 9.95 10.81
C ALA A 119 11.43 9.60 11.10
N TYR A 120 10.80 8.85 10.19
CA TYR A 120 9.42 8.38 10.36
C TYR A 120 9.27 7.42 11.55
N ARG A 121 10.21 6.48 11.75
CA ARG A 121 10.22 5.59 12.92
C ARG A 121 10.35 6.36 14.23
N LYS A 122 11.30 7.30 14.33
CA LYS A 122 11.48 8.17 15.51
C LYS A 122 10.21 8.99 15.80
N MET A 123 9.53 9.51 14.77
CA MET A 123 8.23 10.18 14.94
C MET A 123 7.13 9.21 15.42
N GLN A 124 7.08 7.98 14.90
CA GLN A 124 6.04 7.00 15.27
C GLN A 124 6.19 6.42 16.68
N SER A 125 7.41 6.41 17.25
CA SER A 125 7.65 6.03 18.65
C SER A 125 7.21 7.09 19.67
N LEU A 126 6.86 8.30 19.24
CA LEU A 126 6.33 9.32 20.15
C LEU A 126 4.88 9.00 20.60
N PRO A 127 4.50 9.37 21.84
CA PRO A 127 3.12 9.27 22.31
C PRO A 127 2.11 9.93 21.35
N PRO A 128 0.84 9.46 21.28
CA PRO A 128 -0.16 9.97 20.34
C PRO A 128 -0.31 11.49 20.35
N ASP A 129 -0.29 12.13 21.52
CA ASP A 129 -0.47 13.58 21.65
C ASP A 129 0.81 14.36 21.35
N SER A 130 1.99 13.86 21.74
CA SER A 130 3.27 14.39 21.26
C SER A 130 3.37 14.35 19.73
N ARG A 131 2.85 13.30 19.08
CA ARG A 131 2.72 13.22 17.61
C ARG A 131 1.73 14.22 17.03
N LYS A 132 0.69 14.65 17.75
CA LYS A 132 -0.22 15.72 17.32
C LYS A 132 0.48 17.08 17.44
N GLN A 133 1.07 17.37 18.59
CA GLN A 133 1.82 18.60 18.86
C GLN A 133 2.93 18.80 17.84
N LEU A 134 3.79 17.79 17.61
CA LEU A 134 4.87 17.87 16.61
C LEU A 134 4.33 18.15 15.20
N ARG A 135 3.15 17.63 14.82
CA ARG A 135 2.54 17.92 13.51
C ARG A 135 2.11 19.38 13.37
N GLU A 136 1.58 19.99 14.43
CA GLU A 136 1.25 21.42 14.42
C GLU A 136 2.52 22.30 14.43
N GLN A 137 3.54 21.96 15.22
CA GLN A 137 4.81 22.69 15.18
C GLN A 137 5.47 22.59 13.78
N LEU A 138 5.40 21.43 13.11
CA LEU A 138 5.85 21.26 11.71
C LEU A 138 4.95 21.96 10.67
N ARG A 139 3.77 22.45 11.07
CA ARG A 139 2.95 23.37 10.26
C ARG A 139 3.49 24.79 10.40
N LEU A 140 3.64 25.28 11.64
CA LEU A 140 4.23 26.60 11.95
C LEU A 140 5.62 26.78 11.32
N LEU A 141 6.49 25.76 11.40
CA LEU A 141 7.83 25.77 10.76
C LEU A 141 7.81 26.10 9.25
N ARG A 142 6.72 25.74 8.53
CA ARG A 142 6.59 26.05 7.10
C ARG A 142 6.17 27.49 6.82
N GLU A 143 5.57 28.14 7.80
CA GLU A 143 5.07 29.51 7.76
C GLU A 143 6.18 30.51 8.18
N LEU A 144 7.11 30.11 9.06
CA LEU A 144 8.25 30.95 9.51
C LEU A 144 9.19 31.44 8.39
N PRO A 145 9.85 32.61 8.56
CA PRO A 145 10.93 33.09 7.68
C PRO A 145 12.14 32.12 7.61
N GLN A 146 12.88 32.11 6.50
CA GLN A 146 13.94 31.10 6.30
C GLN A 146 15.05 31.13 7.36
N GLY A 147 15.43 32.32 7.85
CA GLY A 147 16.49 32.46 8.87
C GLY A 147 16.14 31.79 10.21
N GLU A 148 14.88 31.86 10.64
CA GLU A 148 14.42 31.33 11.93
C GLU A 148 14.16 29.81 11.89
N ARG A 149 13.96 29.23 10.70
CA ARG A 149 13.65 27.80 10.52
C ARG A 149 14.71 26.87 11.08
N GLN A 150 15.99 27.27 11.10
CA GLN A 150 17.06 26.42 11.61
C GLN A 150 16.95 26.28 13.13
N THR A 151 16.96 27.41 13.85
CA THR A 151 16.79 27.48 15.30
C THR A 151 15.50 26.80 15.76
N TYR A 152 14.38 27.04 15.07
CA TYR A 152 13.11 26.39 15.43
C TYR A 152 13.15 24.87 15.20
N ARG A 153 13.83 24.36 14.17
CA ARG A 153 14.04 22.90 13.98
C ARG A 153 14.87 22.28 15.10
N GLU A 154 15.87 23.00 15.60
CA GLU A 154 16.68 22.56 16.73
C GLU A 154 15.87 22.54 18.03
N GLN A 155 15.04 23.57 18.28
CA GLN A 155 14.10 23.59 19.40
C GLN A 155 13.13 22.39 19.35
N LEU A 156 12.52 22.09 18.20
CA LEU A 156 11.67 20.90 18.04
C LEU A 156 12.44 19.59 18.22
N ARG A 157 13.70 19.52 17.80
CA ARG A 157 14.56 18.37 18.08
C ARG A 157 14.74 18.18 19.58
N GLN A 158 15.05 19.23 20.33
CA GLN A 158 15.24 19.13 21.77
C GLN A 158 13.92 18.81 22.49
N GLN A 159 12.81 19.46 22.12
CA GLN A 159 11.51 19.26 22.78
C GLN A 159 10.95 17.84 22.58
N PHE A 160 11.08 17.26 21.38
CA PHE A 160 10.45 15.98 21.04
C PHE A 160 11.40 14.79 21.05
N PHE A 161 12.72 14.99 20.98
CA PHE A 161 13.70 13.91 20.79
C PHE A 161 14.95 13.99 21.67
N ASN A 162 15.04 14.91 22.63
CA ASN A 162 16.10 14.89 23.64
C ASN A 162 16.05 13.56 24.44
N GLY A 163 17.22 13.06 24.84
CA GLY A 163 17.40 11.71 25.41
C GLY A 163 17.59 10.59 24.39
N THR A 164 17.31 10.78 23.09
CA THR A 164 17.57 9.76 22.04
C THR A 164 18.98 9.82 21.44
N THR A 165 19.99 9.80 22.31
CA THR A 165 21.41 9.77 21.92
C THR A 165 21.84 8.38 21.43
N SER A 166 21.62 8.10 20.14
CA SER A 166 22.58 7.40 19.27
C SER A 166 22.03 7.28 17.83
N GLY A 167 22.91 7.32 16.83
CA GLY A 167 22.60 6.89 15.46
C GLY A 167 21.75 7.84 14.61
N ASN A 168 22.41 8.50 13.66
CA ASN A 168 21.91 9.26 12.51
C ASN A 168 20.76 10.27 12.72
N SER A 169 21.13 11.51 12.40
CA SER A 169 20.34 12.72 12.34
C SER A 169 18.97 12.54 11.70
N PHE A 170 17.95 13.12 12.35
CA PHE A 170 16.80 13.72 11.67
C PHE A 170 17.32 14.92 10.85
N SER A 171 18.12 14.65 9.82
CA SER A 171 18.75 15.72 9.06
C SER A 171 17.69 16.46 8.28
N SER A 172 17.72 17.78 8.42
CA SER A 172 16.79 18.74 7.85
C SER A 172 16.44 18.41 6.39
N GLY A 173 15.22 17.90 6.15
CA GLY A 173 14.55 17.99 4.85
C GLY A 173 14.28 19.47 4.54
N GLY A 174 15.34 20.17 4.16
CA GLY A 174 15.47 21.61 4.05
C GLY A 174 16.80 22.00 3.41
N GLY A 175 17.36 21.09 2.60
CA GLY A 175 18.41 21.39 1.66
C GLY A 175 17.77 21.88 0.36
N TYR A 176 17.91 23.17 0.10
CA TYR A 176 17.82 23.75 -1.24
C TYR A 176 18.79 22.97 -2.14
N GLY A 177 18.30 22.39 -3.23
CA GLY A 177 19.11 21.60 -4.14
C GLY A 177 20.02 22.48 -4.99
N THR A 178 21.11 22.98 -4.41
CA THR A 178 22.24 23.56 -5.16
C THR A 178 23.07 22.44 -5.81
N HIS A 179 22.45 21.68 -6.70
CA HIS A 179 23.18 20.88 -7.69
C HIS A 179 23.53 21.79 -8.88
N SER A 180 24.56 22.62 -8.68
CA SER A 180 25.32 23.21 -9.78
C SER A 180 26.01 22.08 -10.54
N GLY A 181 25.53 21.72 -11.73
CA GLY A 181 26.09 20.56 -12.44
C GLY A 181 25.40 20.08 -13.72
N ILE A 182 24.60 20.90 -14.41
CA ILE A 182 24.25 20.65 -15.82
C ILE A 182 24.47 21.95 -16.60
N SER A 183 25.54 21.97 -17.38
CA SER A 183 25.92 23.10 -18.22
C SER A 183 24.86 23.34 -19.31
N ARG A 184 24.29 24.55 -19.35
CA ARG A 184 23.64 25.04 -20.58
C ARG A 184 24.73 25.45 -21.58
N PRO A 185 24.63 25.08 -22.87
CA PRO A 185 25.60 25.53 -23.86
C PRO A 185 25.50 27.06 -24.02
N SER A 186 26.65 27.72 -24.09
CA SER A 186 26.76 29.14 -24.43
C SER A 186 26.42 29.33 -25.90
N ASN A 187 25.22 29.85 -26.19
CA ASN A 187 24.94 30.43 -27.50
C ASN A 187 25.31 31.91 -27.47
N GLY A 188 26.30 32.31 -28.25
CA GLY A 188 26.69 33.72 -28.37
C GLY A 188 25.77 34.46 -29.34
N SER A 189 25.41 35.69 -28.99
CA SER A 189 24.95 36.69 -29.96
C SER A 189 25.50 38.06 -29.60
N ASN A 190 26.30 38.61 -30.51
CA ASN A 190 26.86 39.95 -30.44
C ASN A 190 25.78 41.04 -30.36
N GLY A 191 26.17 42.17 -29.76
CA GLY A 191 26.22 43.42 -30.54
C GLY A 191 25.18 44.49 -30.24
N ALA A 192 25.70 45.71 -29.99
CA ALA A 192 25.05 47.02 -30.05
C ALA A 192 23.85 47.26 -29.11
N GLY A 193 23.63 48.48 -28.60
CA GLY A 193 24.36 49.73 -28.75
C GLY A 193 23.47 50.91 -28.34
N GLY A 194 24.05 52.07 -28.04
CA GLY A 194 23.29 53.31 -27.79
C GLY A 194 23.21 53.74 -26.32
N HIS A 195 24.14 54.61 -25.92
CA HIS A 195 23.85 55.68 -24.98
C HIS A 195 23.71 56.98 -25.78
N GLY A 196 22.68 57.77 -25.51
CA GLY A 196 22.41 58.99 -26.27
C GLY A 196 21.27 59.81 -25.69
N LYS A 197 21.62 60.60 -24.67
CA LYS A 197 20.91 61.76 -24.09
C LYS A 197 19.40 61.67 -23.88
#